data_AF-A0A963NFJ1-F1
#
_entry.id   AF-A0A963NFJ1-F1
#
_cell.length_a   1.000
_cell.length_b   1.000
_cell.length_c   1.000
_cell.angle_alpha   90.00
_cell.angle_beta   90.00
_cell.angle_gamma   90.00
#
_symmetry.space_group_name_H-M   'P 1'
#
loop_
_entity.id
_entity.type
_entity.pdbx_description
1 polymer ?
#
loop_
_entity_poly.entity_id
_entity_poly.type
_entity_poly.pdbx_seq_one_letter_code
_entity_poly.pdbx_strand_id
1 'polypeptide(L)'
;TFMGLSGLGDLVLTATGDLSRNRRVGLLLAQGNTLSQAVASLGHVAEGVYCARTVVQRARDLGVEMPISEAVVALLDGKLRPEEAVAALMEREPKGEGETEAG
;
A
#
# COMPACT_ATOMS: atom_id res chain seq x y z
N THR A 1 -2.15 19.87 7.48
CA THR A 1 -1.92 18.65 8.29
C THR A 1 -3.15 17.77 8.22
N PHE A 2 -3.02 16.53 7.72
CA PHE A 2 -4.12 15.56 7.55
C PHE A 2 -4.35 14.77 8.86
N MET A 3 -4.38 15.47 10.00
CA MET A 3 -4.50 14.89 11.35
C MET A 3 -5.96 14.89 11.82
N GLY A 4 -6.87 14.45 10.95
CA GLY A 4 -8.27 14.24 11.29
C GLY A 4 -8.55 12.77 11.60
N LEU A 5 -9.48 12.51 12.53
CA LEU A 5 -9.99 11.17 12.87
C LEU A 5 -10.49 10.38 11.63
N SER A 6 -10.95 11.08 10.59
CA SER A 6 -11.41 10.45 9.34
C SER A 6 -10.30 9.87 8.47
N GLY A 7 -9.06 10.37 8.57
CA GLY A 7 -7.94 9.89 7.77
C GLY A 7 -7.12 8.83 8.50
N LEU A 8 -6.57 9.18 9.66
CA LEU A 8 -5.75 8.26 10.46
C LEU A 8 -6.61 7.15 11.12
N GLY A 9 -7.80 7.50 11.60
CA GLY A 9 -8.71 6.54 12.23
C GLY A 9 -9.21 5.50 11.22
N ASP A 10 -9.58 5.93 10.00
CA ASP A 10 -9.97 5.00 8.93
C ASP A 10 -8.78 4.16 8.45
N LEU A 11 -7.58 4.74 8.36
CA LEU A 11 -6.36 4.00 8.02
C LEU A 11 -6.06 2.90 9.04
N VAL A 12 -6.05 3.22 10.33
CA VAL A 12 -5.77 2.24 11.39
C VAL A 12 -6.87 1.18 11.39
N LEU A 13 -8.15 1.56 11.34
CA LEU A 13 -9.26 0.62 11.34
C LEU A 13 -9.21 -0.32 10.12
N THR A 14 -8.96 0.22 8.94
CA THR A 14 -8.89 -0.54 7.68
C THR A 14 -7.62 -1.41 7.61
N ALA A 15 -6.51 -0.98 8.20
CA ALA A 15 -5.27 -1.76 8.25
C ALA A 15 -5.30 -2.87 9.31
N THR A 16 -6.02 -2.66 10.42
CA THR A 16 -5.98 -3.56 11.60
C THR A 16 -7.23 -4.42 11.77
N GLY A 17 -8.37 -4.04 11.23
CA GLY A 17 -9.62 -4.77 11.39
C GLY A 17 -9.68 -6.07 10.58
N ASP A 18 -10.02 -7.19 11.22
CA ASP A 18 -10.05 -8.53 10.57
C ASP A 18 -11.17 -8.71 9.52
N LEU A 19 -12.14 -7.79 9.49
CA LEU A 19 -13.18 -7.70 8.45
C LEU A 19 -12.72 -6.91 7.21
N SER A 20 -11.58 -6.22 7.29
CA SER A 20 -11.04 -5.46 6.17
C SER A 20 -10.61 -6.40 5.04
N ARG A 21 -11.21 -6.21 3.88
CA ARG A 21 -10.84 -6.95 2.67
C ARG A 21 -9.42 -6.61 2.22
N ASN A 22 -9.01 -5.36 2.38
CA ASN A 22 -7.65 -4.93 2.05
C ASN A 22 -6.63 -5.65 2.93
N ARG A 23 -6.90 -5.77 4.24
CA ARG A 23 -6.05 -6.54 5.16
C ARG A 23 -5.97 -8.00 4.77
N ARG A 24 -7.09 -8.64 4.44
CA ARG A 24 -7.11 -10.05 4.00
C ARG A 24 -6.32 -10.27 2.72
N VAL A 25 -6.45 -9.40 1.71
CA VAL A 25 -5.61 -9.45 0.50
C VAL A 25 -4.13 -9.34 0.89
N GLY A 26 -3.77 -8.36 1.71
CA GLY A 26 -2.39 -8.18 2.17
C GLY A 26 -1.82 -9.41 2.89
N LEU A 27 -2.61 -10.05 3.77
CA LEU A 27 -2.20 -11.27 4.47
C LEU A 27 -2.01 -12.46 3.51
N LEU A 28 -2.88 -12.63 2.52
CA LEU A 28 -2.74 -13.70 1.53
C LEU A 28 -1.51 -13.49 0.65
N LEU A 29 -1.23 -12.26 0.24
CA LEU A 29 0.00 -11.90 -0.47
C LEU A 29 1.24 -12.18 0.39
N ALA A 30 1.20 -11.82 1.68
CA ALA A 30 2.28 -12.10 2.63
C ALA A 30 2.52 -13.61 2.87
N GLN A 31 1.49 -14.44 2.66
CA GLN A 31 1.59 -15.90 2.69
C GLN A 31 2.09 -16.50 1.36
N GLY A 32 2.47 -15.67 0.38
CA GLY A 32 2.98 -16.10 -0.92
C GLY A 32 1.91 -16.39 -1.97
N ASN A 33 0.64 -16.07 -1.70
CA ASN A 33 -0.40 -16.21 -2.71
C ASN A 33 -0.29 -15.07 -3.74
N THR A 34 -0.66 -15.37 -4.98
CA THR A 34 -0.87 -14.36 -6.02
C THR A 34 -2.13 -13.55 -5.76
N LEU A 35 -2.22 -12.35 -6.35
CA LEU A 35 -3.44 -11.54 -6.30
C LEU A 35 -4.66 -12.32 -6.84
N SER A 36 -4.49 -13.10 -7.91
CA SER A 36 -5.57 -13.91 -8.48
C SER A 36 -6.09 -14.95 -7.48
N GLN A 37 -5.20 -15.64 -6.76
CA GLN A 37 -5.58 -16.58 -5.70
C GLN A 37 -6.28 -15.86 -4.54
N ALA A 38 -5.78 -14.68 -4.15
CA ALA A 38 -6.39 -13.89 -3.09
C ALA A 38 -7.82 -13.43 -3.44
N VAL A 39 -8.02 -12.94 -4.67
CA VAL A 39 -9.35 -12.52 -5.16
C VAL A 39 -10.29 -13.71 -5.28
N ALA A 40 -9.82 -14.86 -5.78
CA ALA A 40 -10.62 -16.08 -5.88
C ALA A 40 -11.10 -16.57 -4.50
N SER A 41 -10.25 -16.48 -3.47
CA SER A 41 -10.59 -16.83 -2.09
C SER A 41 -11.63 -15.88 -1.47
N LEU A 42 -11.57 -14.59 -1.82
CA LEU A 42 -12.46 -13.56 -1.28
C LEU A 42 -13.79 -13.43 -2.05
N GLY A 43 -13.84 -13.90 -3.30
CA GLY A 43 -15.02 -13.81 -4.19
C GLY A 43 -15.14 -12.48 -4.95
N HIS A 44 -14.33 -11.48 -4.61
CA HIS A 44 -14.30 -10.18 -5.27
C HIS A 44 -13.00 -9.42 -5.00
N VAL A 45 -12.72 -8.42 -5.84
CA VAL A 45 -11.52 -7.59 -5.71
C VAL A 45 -11.70 -6.56 -4.61
N ALA A 46 -10.71 -6.42 -3.73
CA ALA A 46 -10.70 -5.37 -2.71
C ALA A 46 -10.42 -4.00 -3.35
N GLU A 47 -11.11 -2.96 -2.89
CA GLU A 47 -11.01 -1.60 -3.41
C GLU A 47 -9.56 -1.07 -3.45
N GLY A 48 -8.77 -1.41 -2.42
CA GLY A 48 -7.37 -0.99 -2.31
C GLY A 48 -6.50 -1.43 -3.49
N VAL A 49 -6.85 -2.51 -4.19
CA VAL A 49 -6.12 -2.99 -5.37
C VAL A 49 -6.20 -1.97 -6.51
N TYR A 50 -7.39 -1.43 -6.76
CA TYR A 50 -7.59 -0.41 -7.79
C TYR A 50 -7.07 0.95 -7.33
N CYS A 51 -7.38 1.33 -6.09
CA CYS A 51 -6.97 2.61 -5.53
C CYS A 51 -5.44 2.77 -5.48
N ALA A 52 -4.69 1.72 -5.12
CA ALA A 52 -3.23 1.77 -5.10
C ALA A 52 -2.64 2.11 -6.48
N ARG A 53 -3.15 1.49 -7.55
CA ARG A 53 -2.71 1.76 -8.93
C ARG A 53 -3.03 3.19 -9.35
N THR A 54 -4.24 3.67 -9.06
CA THR A 54 -4.66 5.04 -9.39
C THR A 54 -3.85 6.09 -8.62
N VAL A 55 -3.57 5.86 -7.33
CA VAL A 55 -2.76 6.75 -6.50
C VAL A 55 -1.34 6.82 -7.03
N VAL A 56 -0.70 5.69 -7.33
CA VAL A 56 0.66 5.66 -7.89
C VAL A 56 0.72 6.36 -9.24
N GLN A 57 -0.27 6.15 -10.12
CA GLN A 57 -0.30 6.83 -11.41
C GLN A 57 -0.40 8.35 -11.23
N ARG A 58 -1.33 8.81 -10.38
CA ARG A 58 -1.51 10.25 -10.13
C ARG A 58 -0.28 10.88 -9.46
N ALA A 59 0.38 10.15 -8.57
CA ALA A 59 1.60 10.60 -7.92
C ALA A 59 2.73 10.81 -8.93
N ARG A 60 2.89 9.87 -9.89
CA ARG A 60 3.86 10.02 -11.00
C ARG A 60 3.57 11.24 -11.86
N ASP A 61 2.31 11.47 -12.22
CA ASP A 61 1.91 12.63 -13.02
C ASP A 61 2.21 13.96 -12.31
N LEU A 62 2.22 13.95 -10.96
CA LEU A 62 2.49 15.11 -10.12
C LEU A 62 3.96 15.18 -9.64
N GLY A 63 4.82 14.24 -10.02
CA GLY A 63 6.20 14.17 -9.54
C GLY A 63 6.32 13.89 -8.03
N VAL A 64 5.31 13.29 -7.41
CA VAL A 64 5.30 12.93 -5.99
C VAL A 64 5.74 11.47 -5.82
N GLU A 65 6.77 11.24 -5.00
CA GLU A 65 7.19 9.88 -4.66
C GLU A 65 6.20 9.21 -3.68
N MET A 66 5.83 7.96 -3.96
CA MET A 66 4.95 7.18 -3.10
C MET A 66 5.51 5.77 -2.86
N PRO A 67 6.67 5.62 -2.20
CA PRO A 67 7.39 4.34 -2.09
C PRO A 67 6.54 3.18 -1.58
N ILE A 68 5.74 3.42 -0.54
CA ILE A 68 4.89 2.38 0.05
C ILE A 68 3.81 1.94 -0.96
N SER A 69 3.14 2.89 -1.61
CA SER A 69 2.11 2.58 -2.60
C SER A 69 2.69 1.91 -3.84
N GLU A 70 3.89 2.32 -4.26
CA GLU A 70 4.63 1.69 -5.37
C GLU A 70 5.01 0.24 -5.04
N ALA A 71 5.53 -0.01 -3.83
CA ALA A 71 5.82 -1.36 -3.36
C ALA A 71 4.56 -2.22 -3.30
N VAL A 72 3.44 -1.68 -2.80
CA VAL A 72 2.13 -2.37 -2.80
C VAL A 72 1.70 -2.72 -4.22
N VAL A 73 1.80 -1.80 -5.18
CA VAL A 73 1.47 -2.08 -6.59
C VAL A 73 2.39 -3.16 -7.17
N ALA A 74 3.69 -3.15 -6.84
CA ALA A 74 4.61 -4.17 -7.30
C ALA A 74 4.28 -5.58 -6.74
N LEU A 75 3.84 -5.67 -5.47
CA LEU A 75 3.32 -6.92 -4.90
C LEU A 75 2.04 -7.38 -5.60
N LEU A 76 1.11 -6.46 -5.84
CA LEU A 76 -0.16 -6.76 -6.54
C LEU A 76 0.06 -7.24 -7.98
N ASP A 77 1.07 -6.69 -8.66
CA ASP A 77 1.48 -7.07 -10.01
C ASP A 77 2.37 -8.33 -10.05
N GLY A 78 2.76 -8.88 -8.89
CA GLY A 78 3.65 -10.04 -8.78
C GLY A 78 5.10 -9.75 -9.21
N LYS A 79 5.52 -8.47 -9.20
CA LYS A 79 6.88 -8.03 -9.56
C LYS A 79 7.86 -8.13 -8.40
N LEU A 80 7.36 -8.09 -7.17
CA LEU A 80 8.13 -8.27 -5.95
C LEU A 80 7.47 -9.34 -5.07
N ARG A 81 8.30 -10.02 -4.28
CA ARG A 81 7.86 -10.81 -3.13
C ARG A 81 7.75 -9.93 -1.88
N PRO A 82 6.93 -10.32 -0.89
CA PRO A 82 6.74 -9.54 0.34
C PRO A 82 8.06 -9.18 1.03
N GLU A 83 9.02 -10.11 1.11
CA GLU A 83 10.29 -9.88 1.80
C GLU A 83 11.16 -8.86 1.04
N GLU A 84 11.13 -8.91 -0.29
CA GLU A 84 11.86 -7.99 -1.17
C GLU A 84 11.29 -6.57 -1.08
N ALA A 85 9.96 -6.45 -1.03
CA ALA A 85 9.31 -5.15 -0.85
C ALA A 85 9.66 -4.52 0.50
N VAL A 86 9.69 -5.29 1.57
CA VAL A 86 10.11 -4.79 2.89
C VAL A 86 11.58 -4.39 2.88
N ALA A 87 12.47 -5.22 2.33
CA ALA A 87 13.90 -4.91 2.24
C ALA A 87 14.14 -3.60 1.46
N ALA A 88 13.52 -3.46 0.28
CA ALA A 88 13.63 -2.26 -0.54
C ALA A 88 13.11 -0.99 0.15
N LEU A 89 12.05 -1.10 0.97
CA LEU A 89 11.54 0.02 1.75
C LEU A 89 12.46 0.41 2.91
N MET A 90 13.15 -0.56 3.52
CA MET A 90 14.07 -0.34 4.64
C MET A 90 15.44 0.17 4.19
N GLU A 91 15.85 -0.13 2.96
CA GLU A 91 17.10 0.36 2.36
C GLU A 91 17.01 1.81 1.86
N ARG A 92 15.80 2.38 1.74
CA ARG A 92 15.63 3.79 1.37
C ARG A 92 16.25 4.70 2.42
N GLU A 93 16.95 5.74 1.95
CA GLU A 93 17.39 6.81 2.84
C GLU A 93 16.18 7.45 3.52
N PRO A 94 16.21 7.63 4.86
CA PRO A 94 15.12 8.26 5.58
C PRO A 94 14.98 9.71 5.11
N LYS A 95 13.86 10.03 4.46
CA LYS A 95 13.46 11.41 4.23
C LYS A 95 13.01 11.98 5.57
N GLY A 96 13.60 13.11 5.99
CA GLY A 96 13.33 13.69 7.31
C GLY A 96 11.83 13.85 7.57
N GLU A 97 11.36 13.35 8.70
CA GLU A 97 9.98 13.51 9.17
C GLU A 97 9.77 14.96 9.66
N GLY A 98 9.83 15.95 8.77
CA GLY A 98 9.64 17.35 9.16
C GLY A 98 10.23 18.44 8.26
N GLU A 99 10.82 18.14 7.10
CA GLU A 99 11.28 19.20 6.20
C GLU A 99 10.07 19.86 5.52
N THR A 100 9.55 20.89 6.20
CA THR A 100 8.91 22.02 5.53
C THR A 100 9.97 22.63 4.64
N GLU A 101 9.75 22.61 3.32
CA GLU A 101 10.50 23.42 2.38
C GLU A 101 10.34 24.89 2.80
N ALA A 102 11.34 25.40 3.51
CA ALA A 102 11.59 26.82 3.63
C ALA A 102 12.67 27.15 2.60
N GLY A 103 12.22 27.62 1.44
CA GLY A 103 13.04 28.17 0.36
C GLY A 103 12.21 29.15 -0.44
#